data_AF-A0A969ATA5-F1
#
_entry.id   AF-A0A969ATA5-F1
#
_cell.length_a   1.000
_cell.length_b   1.000
_cell.length_c   1.000
_cell.angle_alpha   90.00
_cell.angle_beta   90.00
_cell.angle_gamma   90.00
#
_symmetry.space_group_name_H-M   'P 1'
#
loop_
_entity.id
_entity.type
_entity.pdbx_description
1 polymer ?
#
loop_
_entity_poly.entity_id
_entity_poly.type
_entity_poly.pdbx_seq_one_letter_code
_entity_poly.pdbx_strand_id
1 'polypeptide(L)'
;MSAKETRYGRQGDMAVIQAREKAGLPDNWNAWRFEVKDSPYGAYLELTGAVCPPLKSGPRKGKPNWRKADKSTQRTVQLGGKEQADWLKGWET
;
A
#
# COMPACT_ATOMS: atom_id res chain seq x y z
N MET A 1 -9.82 22.37 -6.97
CA MET A 1 -9.86 21.03 -6.36
C MET A 1 -8.55 20.31 -6.67
N SER A 2 -7.57 20.34 -5.74
CA SER A 2 -6.26 19.71 -5.94
C SER A 2 -6.27 18.38 -5.18
N ALA A 3 -6.29 17.28 -5.91
CA ALA A 3 -6.06 15.96 -5.35
C ALA A 3 -4.63 15.95 -4.81
N LYS A 4 -4.49 16.10 -3.49
CA LYS A 4 -3.23 15.87 -2.79
C LYS A 4 -2.89 14.38 -2.97
N GLU A 5 -2.09 14.06 -3.99
CA GLU A 5 -1.29 12.84 -4.02
C GLU A 5 -0.36 12.92 -2.81
N THR A 6 -0.83 12.46 -1.66
CA THR A 6 0.01 12.27 -0.48
C THR A 6 1.01 11.19 -0.85
N ARG A 7 2.20 11.57 -1.32
CA ARG A 7 3.34 10.65 -1.41
C ARG A 7 3.57 10.14 0.00
N TYR A 8 3.24 8.88 0.22
CA TYR A 8 3.58 8.25 1.48
C TYR A 8 5.09 8.30 1.66
N GLY A 9 5.54 8.80 2.81
CA GLY A 9 6.93 8.63 3.23
C GLY A 9 7.21 7.16 3.57
N ARG A 10 8.38 6.89 4.14
CA ARG A 10 8.84 5.55 4.55
C ARG A 10 7.75 4.68 5.20
N GLN A 11 6.90 5.27 6.05
CA GLN A 11 5.83 4.54 6.73
C GLN A 11 4.77 3.94 5.81
N GLY A 12 4.37 4.61 4.71
CA GLY A 12 3.39 3.99 3.80
C GLY A 12 4.01 2.98 2.86
N ASP A 13 5.30 3.13 2.50
CA ASP A 13 6.02 2.06 1.80
C ASP A 13 6.04 0.79 2.66
N MET A 14 6.35 0.93 3.95
CA MET A 14 6.33 -0.16 4.93
C MET A 14 4.94 -0.79 5.10
N ALA A 15 3.87 0.01 5.13
CA ALA A 15 2.50 -0.51 5.19
C ALA A 15 2.14 -1.33 3.93
N VAL A 16 2.64 -0.98 2.74
CA VAL A 16 2.45 -1.79 1.53
C VAL A 16 3.22 -3.11 1.62
N ILE A 17 4.40 -3.13 2.24
CA ILE A 17 5.12 -4.38 2.48
C ILE A 17 4.32 -5.30 3.40
N GLN A 18 3.90 -4.81 4.57
CA GLN A 18 3.11 -5.61 5.50
C GLN A 18 1.79 -6.09 4.89
N ALA A 19 1.11 -5.24 4.11
CA ALA A 19 -0.11 -5.64 3.41
C ALA A 19 0.12 -6.81 2.45
N ARG A 20 1.26 -6.84 1.74
CA ARG A 20 1.62 -7.95 0.85
C ARG A 20 1.87 -9.24 1.64
N GLU A 21 2.67 -9.17 2.70
CA GLU A 21 2.97 -10.31 3.56
C GLU A 21 1.70 -10.89 4.20
N LYS A 22 0.88 -10.02 4.80
CA LYS A 22 -0.36 -10.40 5.49
C LYS A 22 -1.37 -11.06 4.55
N ALA A 23 -1.55 -10.50 3.35
CA ALA A 23 -2.59 -10.95 2.42
C ALA A 23 -2.07 -11.93 1.34
N GLY A 24 -0.79 -12.33 1.40
CA GLY A 24 -0.16 -13.21 0.42
C GLY A 24 -0.19 -12.64 -0.99
N LEU A 25 0.04 -11.34 -1.15
CA LEU A 25 -0.05 -10.66 -2.43
C LEU A 25 1.30 -10.69 -3.18
N PRO A 26 1.29 -10.58 -4.52
CA PRO A 26 2.53 -10.52 -5.30
C PRO A 26 3.45 -9.36 -4.90
N ASP A 27 4.76 -9.54 -5.08
CA ASP A 27 5.78 -8.55 -4.73
C ASP A 27 5.60 -7.21 -5.46
N ASN A 28 5.00 -7.21 -6.64
CA ASN A 28 4.76 -6.00 -7.43
C ASN A 28 3.35 -5.40 -7.22
N TRP A 29 2.60 -5.90 -6.23
CA TRP A 29 1.36 -5.27 -5.79
C TRP A 29 1.66 -3.92 -5.14
N ASN A 30 0.95 -2.87 -5.56
CA ASN A 30 1.12 -1.51 -5.05
C ASN A 30 -0.24 -0.92 -4.67
N ALA A 31 -0.29 -0.19 -3.55
CA ALA A 31 -1.47 0.56 -3.14
C ALA A 31 -1.52 1.96 -3.76
N TRP A 32 -2.70 2.40 -4.15
CA TRP A 32 -2.96 3.77 -4.65
C TRP A 32 -3.90 4.57 -3.75
N ARG A 33 -4.58 3.91 -2.80
CA ARG A 33 -5.47 4.56 -1.83
C ARG A 33 -5.17 4.01 -0.45
N PHE A 34 -5.05 4.90 0.53
CA PHE A 34 -4.89 4.54 1.91
C PHE A 34 -5.80 5.42 2.76
N GLU A 35 -6.57 4.80 3.64
CA GLU A 35 -7.52 5.47 4.50
C GLU A 35 -7.36 5.00 5.93
N VAL A 36 -7.32 5.92 6.87
CA VAL A 36 -7.46 5.59 8.28
C VAL A 36 -8.94 5.56 8.60
N LYS A 37 -9.41 4.47 9.20
CA LYS A 37 -10.79 4.28 9.60
C LYS A 37 -10.85 3.92 11.07
N ASP A 38 -11.87 4.43 11.74
CA ASP A 38 -12.16 4.10 13.14
C ASP A 38 -13.10 2.89 13.22
N SER A 39 -12.90 2.06 14.24
CA SER A 39 -13.81 0.97 14.59
C SER A 39 -14.02 0.92 16.11
N PRO A 40 -15.04 0.22 16.62
CA PRO A 40 -15.20 -0.03 18.04
C PRO A 40 -13.99 -0.71 18.72
N TYR A 41 -13.11 -1.32 17.93
CA TYR A 41 -11.91 -2.02 18.38
C TYR A 41 -10.62 -1.22 18.16
N GLY A 42 -10.73 0.05 17.74
CA GLY A 42 -9.60 0.95 17.44
C GLY A 42 -9.47 1.32 15.96
N ALA A 43 -8.57 2.25 15.67
CA ALA A 43 -8.28 2.71 14.32
C ALA A 43 -7.46 1.67 13.51
N TYR A 44 -7.75 1.58 12.22
CA TYR A 44 -7.05 0.72 11.27
C TYR A 44 -6.75 1.46 9.96
N LEU A 45 -5.72 1.01 9.26
CA LEU A 45 -5.34 1.49 7.94
C LEU A 45 -5.91 0.56 6.88
N GLU A 46 -6.69 1.10 5.95
CA GLU A 46 -7.22 0.39 4.79
C GLU A 46 -6.43 0.79 3.54
N LEU A 47 -5.80 -0.20 2.90
CA LEU A 47 -5.01 -0.02 1.68
C LEU A 47 -5.72 -0.66 0.50
N THR A 48 -6.00 0.11 -0.55
CA THR A 48 -6.49 -0.42 -1.83
C THR A 48 -5.39 -0.36 -2.87
N GLY A 49 -5.15 -1.50 -3.53
CA GLY A 49 -4.07 -1.65 -4.50
C GLY A 49 -4.29 -2.78 -5.48
N ALA A 50 -3.37 -2.90 -6.41
CA ALA A 50 -3.28 -3.96 -7.41
C ALA A 50 -1.84 -4.11 -7.92
N VAL A 51 -1.58 -5.18 -8.65
CA VAL A 51 -0.35 -5.35 -9.41
C VAL A 51 -0.33 -4.37 -10.57
N CYS A 52 0.75 -3.61 -10.65
CA CYS A 52 0.96 -2.62 -11.70
C CYS A 52 2.35 -2.83 -12.32
N PRO A 53 2.46 -3.10 -13.62
CA PRO A 53 3.75 -3.18 -14.27
C PRO A 53 4.46 -1.81 -14.20
N PRO A 54 5.80 -1.78 -14.09
CA PRO A 54 6.53 -0.53 -14.06
C PRO A 54 6.49 0.19 -15.42
N LEU A 55 6.56 1.52 -15.39
CA LEU A 55 6.80 2.33 -16.58
C LEU A 55 8.18 1.98 -17.18
N LYS A 56 8.20 1.68 -18.48
CA LYS A 56 9.42 1.23 -19.18
C LYS A 56 10.32 2.38 -19.65
N SER A 57 9.77 3.57 -19.83
CA SER A 57 10.47 4.75 -20.37
C SER A 57 9.97 6.06 -19.75
N GLY A 58 10.73 7.14 -19.98
CA GLY A 58 10.42 8.50 -19.52
C GLY A 58 10.90 8.81 -18.09
N PRO A 59 10.64 10.04 -17.60
CA PRO A 59 11.16 10.53 -16.31
C PRO A 59 10.67 9.75 -15.09
N ARG A 60 9.61 8.96 -15.23
CA ARG A 60 9.03 8.11 -14.18
C ARG A 60 9.32 6.62 -14.37
N LYS A 61 10.33 6.27 -15.17
CA LYS A 61 10.75 4.87 -15.37
C LYS A 61 10.90 4.15 -14.03
N GLY A 62 10.38 2.92 -13.95
CA GLY A 62 10.38 2.12 -12.73
C GLY A 62 9.22 2.39 -11.78
N LYS A 63 8.45 3.47 -11.94
CA LYS A 63 7.24 3.72 -11.13
C LYS A 63 6.06 2.88 -11.63
N PRO A 64 5.07 2.55 -10.77
CA PRO A 64 3.88 1.81 -11.16
C PRO A 64 3.12 2.49 -12.30
N ASN A 65 2.76 1.73 -13.32
CA ASN A 65 1.88 2.19 -14.39
C ASN A 65 0.42 1.87 -14.05
N TRP A 66 -0.24 2.77 -13.30
CA TRP A 66 -1.63 2.61 -12.87
C TRP A 66 -2.63 2.44 -14.03
N ARG A 67 -2.32 2.93 -15.23
CA ARG A 67 -3.17 2.73 -16.41
C ARG A 67 -3.19 1.27 -16.89
N LYS A 68 -2.20 0.48 -16.49
CA LYS A 68 -2.07 -0.95 -16.80
C LYS A 68 -2.20 -1.82 -15.54
N ALA A 69 -2.89 -1.31 -14.51
CA ALA A 69 -3.18 -2.08 -13.32
C ALA A 69 -3.96 -3.36 -13.66
N ASP A 70 -3.52 -4.49 -13.11
CA ASP A 70 -4.25 -5.74 -13.23
C ASP A 70 -5.42 -5.76 -12.24
N LYS A 71 -6.62 -5.50 -12.76
CA LYS A 71 -7.85 -5.45 -11.96
C LYS A 71 -8.18 -6.78 -11.26
N SER A 72 -7.70 -7.92 -11.76
CA SER A 72 -7.92 -9.22 -11.11
C SER A 72 -7.18 -9.35 -9.77
N THR A 73 -6.10 -8.57 -9.61
CA THR A 73 -5.30 -8.51 -8.38
C THR A 73 -5.71 -7.35 -7.47
N GLN A 74 -6.77 -6.63 -7.83
CA GLN A 74 -7.27 -5.51 -7.02
C GLN A 74 -7.81 -6.05 -5.70
N ARG A 75 -7.24 -5.56 -4.60
CA ARG A 75 -7.64 -5.97 -3.25
C ARG A 75 -7.59 -4.79 -2.30
N THR A 76 -8.45 -4.86 -1.30
CA THR A 76 -8.40 -3.99 -0.12
C THR A 76 -7.87 -4.80 1.05
N VAL A 77 -6.80 -4.32 1.70
CA VAL A 77 -6.18 -4.94 2.86
C VAL A 77 -6.30 -4.01 4.06
N GLN A 78 -6.66 -4.55 5.21
CA GLN A 78 -6.80 -3.81 6.45
C GLN A 78 -5.67 -4.18 7.42
N LEU A 79 -4.97 -3.18 7.94
CA LEU A 79 -3.90 -3.31 8.92
C LEU A 79 -4.33 -2.63 10.21
N GLY A 80 -4.38 -3.39 11.31
CA GLY A 80 -4.68 -2.81 12.61
C GLY A 80 -3.55 -1.90 13.07
N GLY A 81 -3.85 -0.76 13.70
CA GLY A 81 -2.81 0.18 14.13
C GLY A 81 -1.75 -0.46 15.04
N LYS A 82 -2.17 -1.33 15.97
CA LYS A 82 -1.25 -2.09 16.84
C LYS A 82 -0.42 -3.11 16.07
N GLU A 83 -1.04 -3.86 15.18
CA GLU A 83 -0.39 -4.86 14.32
C GLU A 83 0.69 -4.21 13.42
N GLN A 84 0.41 -3.03 12.88
CA GLN A 84 1.37 -2.26 12.10
C GLN A 84 2.56 -1.83 12.95
N ALA A 85 2.30 -1.31 14.16
CA ALA A 85 3.35 -0.86 15.06
C ALA A 85 4.26 -2.01 15.52
N ASP A 86 3.69 -3.17 15.82
CA ASP A 86 4.45 -4.34 16.26
C ASP A 86 5.26 -4.96 15.12
N TRP A 87 4.72 -4.98 13.88
CA TRP A 87 5.47 -5.42 12.70
C TRP A 87 6.64 -4.47 12.37
N LEU A 88 6.45 -3.16 12.50
CA LEU A 88 7.52 -2.16 12.27
C LEU A 88 8.70 -2.33 13.23
N LYS A 89 8.45 -2.67 14.51
CA LYS A 89 9.52 -2.92 15.49
C LYS A 89 10.43 -4.07 15.07
N GLY A 90 9.89 -5.10 14.44
CA GLY A 90 10.70 -6.23 13.93
C GLY A 90 11.61 -5.85 12.76
N TRP A 91 11.24 -4.82 11.99
CA TRP A 91 11.99 -4.32 10.84
C TRP A 91 13.07 -3.29 11.19
N GLU A 92 13.03 -2.69 12.38
CA GLU A 92 14.03 -1.71 12.85
C GLU A 92 15.20 -2.33 13.62
N THR A 93 15.22 -3.67 13.77
CA THR A 93 16.32 -4.46 14.36
C THR A 93 17.35 -4.89 13.32
#